data_AF-A0A453G9D1-F1
#
_entry.id   AF-A0A453G9D1-F1
#
_cell.length_a   1.000
_cell.length_b   1.000
_cell.length_c   1.000
_cell.angle_alpha   90.00
_cell.angle_beta   90.00
_cell.angle_gamma   90.00
#
_symmetry.space_group_name_H-M   'P 1'
#
loop_
_entity.id
_entity.type
_entity.pdbx_description
1 polymer ?
#
loop_
_entity_poly.entity_id
_entity_poly.type
_entity_poly.pdbx_seq_one_letter_code
_entity_poly.pdbx_strand_id
1 'polypeptide(L)'
;HASTGATRGSPTTSGPWSRQVTDALAQAGLESSNLIVGIDFTKSNEWTGKFSFHGRSLHHISNVPNPYEQGISILGQTLSKFDEDNLIPCFGFGDASTHDQDVFCFYPDERPCNGFSEALERYRELVPHLRLAG
;
A
#
# COMPACT_ATOMS: atom_id res chain seq x y z
N HIS A 1 23.54 -6.62 -41.92
CA HIS A 1 23.27 -7.03 -40.52
C HIS A 1 23.19 -5.79 -39.66
N ALA A 2 21.99 -5.25 -39.42
CA ALA A 2 21.76 -4.19 -38.46
C ALA A 2 20.88 -4.79 -37.35
N SER A 3 21.40 -4.82 -36.12
CA SER A 3 20.67 -5.25 -34.92
C SER A 3 20.09 -4.00 -34.27
N THR A 4 18.78 -3.84 -34.34
CA THR A 4 18.04 -2.85 -33.55
C THR A 4 17.58 -3.50 -32.26
N GLY A 5 18.18 -3.08 -31.14
CA GLY A 5 17.73 -3.42 -29.80
C GLY A 5 16.40 -2.74 -29.49
N ALA A 6 15.37 -3.54 -29.26
CA ALA A 6 14.11 -3.06 -28.68
C ALA A 6 14.25 -3.02 -27.16
N THR A 7 14.28 -1.82 -26.59
CA THR A 7 14.11 -1.58 -25.16
C THR A 7 12.73 -2.08 -24.71
N ARG A 8 12.71 -3.03 -23.77
CA ARG A 8 11.49 -3.50 -23.10
C ARG A 8 10.95 -2.37 -22.22
N GLY A 9 9.96 -1.63 -22.72
CA GLY A 9 9.11 -0.79 -21.89
C GLY A 9 8.27 -1.66 -20.95
N SER A 10 8.26 -1.32 -19.67
CA SER A 10 7.43 -1.90 -18.61
C SER A 10 5.93 -1.70 -18.89
N PRO A 11 5.06 -2.72 -18.75
CA PRO A 11 3.62 -2.54 -18.93
C PRO A 11 3.01 -1.94 -17.66
N THR A 12 2.76 -0.63 -17.65
CA THR A 12 1.93 0.08 -16.66
C THR A 12 0.48 0.27 -17.13
N THR A 13 -0.08 -0.71 -17.83
CA THR A 13 -1.51 -0.70 -18.16
C THR A 13 -2.30 -1.34 -17.02
N SER A 14 -2.85 -0.50 -16.15
CA SER A 14 -3.96 -0.84 -15.26
C SER A 14 -5.01 -1.64 -16.03
N GLY A 15 -5.36 -2.83 -15.56
CA GLY A 15 -6.29 -3.73 -16.25
C GLY A 15 -7.72 -3.15 -16.38
N PRO A 16 -8.57 -3.72 -17.25
CA PRO A 16 -9.91 -3.20 -17.54
C PRO A 16 -10.82 -3.01 -16.31
N TRP A 17 -10.60 -3.77 -15.24
CA TRP A 17 -11.31 -3.64 -13.96
C TRP A 17 -11.02 -2.34 -13.22
N SER A 18 -9.76 -1.86 -13.26
CA SER A 18 -9.37 -0.64 -12.54
C SER A 18 -10.22 0.54 -13.00
N ARG A 19 -10.42 0.66 -14.31
CA ARG A 19 -11.23 1.71 -14.94
C ARG A 19 -12.71 1.59 -14.55
N GLN A 20 -13.27 0.39 -14.57
CA GLN A 20 -14.66 0.18 -14.17
C GLN A 20 -14.91 0.58 -12.71
N VAL A 21 -13.99 0.24 -11.79
CA VAL A 21 -14.07 0.65 -10.38
C VAL A 21 -13.97 2.16 -10.25
N THR A 22 -13.02 2.77 -10.96
CA THR A 22 -12.86 4.23 -10.93
C THR A 22 -14.04 4.97 -11.53
N ASP A 23 -14.71 4.43 -12.53
CA ASP A 23 -15.89 5.07 -13.14
C ASP A 23 -17.12 4.90 -12.23
N ALA A 24 -17.28 3.75 -11.57
CA ALA A 24 -18.36 3.51 -10.62
C ALA A 24 -18.26 4.43 -9.38
N LEU A 25 -17.05 4.61 -8.84
CA LEU A 25 -16.81 5.53 -7.72
C LEU A 25 -17.15 6.99 -8.08
N ALA A 26 -16.79 7.42 -9.29
CA ALA A 26 -17.13 8.75 -9.77
C ALA A 26 -18.65 8.93 -9.92
N GLN A 27 -19.35 7.92 -10.47
CA GLN A 27 -20.81 7.94 -10.59
C GLN A 27 -21.53 7.93 -9.24
N ALA A 28 -20.91 7.39 -8.19
CA ALA A 28 -21.43 7.42 -6.83
C ALA A 28 -21.23 8.78 -6.12
N GLY A 29 -20.63 9.77 -6.78
CA GLY A 29 -20.43 11.12 -6.24
C GLY A 29 -19.11 11.32 -5.50
N LEU A 30 -18.14 10.41 -5.67
CA LEU A 30 -16.77 10.65 -5.22
C LEU A 30 -16.11 11.61 -6.22
N GLU A 31 -16.26 12.91 -6.01
CA GLU A 31 -15.69 13.95 -6.87
C GLU A 31 -14.31 14.39 -6.39
N SER A 32 -14.16 14.50 -5.07
CA SER A 32 -12.92 14.88 -4.41
C SER A 32 -12.91 14.36 -2.97
N SER A 33 -11.75 13.92 -2.48
CA SER A 33 -11.58 13.38 -1.13
C SER A 33 -10.14 13.56 -0.67
N ASN A 34 -9.94 13.52 0.65
CA ASN A 34 -8.63 13.34 1.24
C ASN A 34 -8.57 11.93 1.82
N LEU A 35 -7.50 11.20 1.51
CA LEU A 35 -7.34 9.81 1.90
C LEU A 35 -6.38 9.65 3.06
N ILE A 36 -6.71 8.75 3.99
CA ILE A 36 -5.83 8.33 5.09
C ILE A 36 -5.62 6.83 4.99
N VAL A 37 -4.38 6.37 5.21
CA VAL A 37 -4.02 4.95 5.23
C VAL A 37 -3.59 4.54 6.63
N GLY A 38 -4.25 3.53 7.20
CA GLY A 38 -3.85 2.86 8.43
C GLY A 38 -3.45 1.41 8.15
N ILE A 39 -2.29 0.99 8.67
CA ILE A 39 -1.75 -0.35 8.47
C ILE A 39 -1.61 -1.09 9.80
N ASP A 40 -2.32 -2.21 9.91
CA ASP A 40 -2.24 -3.15 11.02
C ASP A 40 -0.89 -3.89 11.00
N PHE A 41 -0.09 -3.72 12.04
CA PHE A 41 1.18 -4.40 12.32
C PHE A 41 1.09 -5.32 13.56
N THR A 42 -0.10 -5.85 13.87
CA THR A 42 -0.28 -6.86 14.91
C THR A 42 0.40 -8.18 14.55
N LYS A 43 0.79 -8.93 15.57
CA LYS A 43 1.45 -10.23 15.50
C LYS A 43 0.60 -11.28 14.82
N SER A 44 -0.71 -11.12 14.80
CA SER A 44 -1.61 -12.03 14.10
C SER A 44 -1.25 -12.25 12.63
N ASN A 45 -0.65 -11.23 12.01
CA ASN A 45 -0.12 -11.27 10.65
C ASN A 45 1.01 -12.27 10.43
N GLU A 46 1.62 -12.85 11.46
CA GLU A 46 2.61 -13.92 11.33
C GLU A 46 1.98 -15.23 10.85
N TRP A 47 0.73 -15.52 11.21
CA TRP A 47 0.08 -16.81 10.94
C TRP A 47 -1.20 -16.74 10.11
N THR A 48 -1.82 -15.58 9.96
CA THR A 48 -3.05 -15.43 9.15
C THR A 48 -2.83 -15.69 7.66
N GLY A 49 -1.58 -15.60 7.18
CA GLY A 49 -1.19 -16.04 5.84
C GLY A 49 -1.09 -17.55 5.63
N LYS A 50 -1.45 -18.37 6.63
CA LYS A 50 -1.36 -19.85 6.59
C LYS A 50 -1.94 -20.45 5.31
N PHE A 51 -3.12 -19.98 4.89
CA PHE A 51 -3.82 -20.52 3.73
C PHE A 51 -3.78 -19.58 2.51
N SER A 52 -3.69 -18.27 2.74
CA SER A 52 -3.79 -17.24 1.68
C SER A 52 -2.43 -16.78 1.14
N PHE A 53 -1.34 -17.02 1.88
CA PHE A 53 -0.01 -16.52 1.51
C PHE A 53 1.10 -17.55 1.73
N HIS A 54 0.79 -18.81 1.42
CA HIS A 54 1.75 -19.93 1.44
C HIS A 54 2.42 -20.16 2.80
N GLY A 55 1.70 -19.95 3.90
CA GLY A 55 2.27 -20.13 5.24
C GLY A 55 3.20 -19.00 5.70
N ARG A 56 3.35 -17.92 4.90
CA ARG A 56 4.19 -16.78 5.26
C ARG A 56 3.39 -15.72 6.00
N SER A 57 4.11 -14.88 6.75
CA SER A 57 3.53 -13.66 7.32
C SER A 57 2.96 -12.76 6.21
N LEU A 58 1.82 -12.12 6.50
CA LEU A 58 1.21 -11.14 5.60
C LEU A 58 2.09 -9.90 5.36
N HIS A 59 3.07 -9.62 6.24
CA HIS A 59 4.07 -8.57 6.04
C HIS A 59 5.39 -9.07 5.41
N HIS A 60 5.49 -10.34 5.01
CA HIS A 60 6.76 -10.86 4.52
C HIS A 60 7.25 -10.12 3.25
N ILE A 61 8.37 -9.40 3.37
CA ILE A 61 8.98 -8.64 2.27
C ILE A 61 9.79 -9.57 1.38
N SER A 62 9.46 -9.59 0.09
CA SER A 62 10.18 -10.35 -0.93
C SER A 62 10.11 -9.67 -2.30
N ASN A 63 10.51 -10.38 -3.36
CA ASN A 63 10.30 -9.95 -4.75
C ASN A 63 8.84 -10.11 -5.21
N VAL A 64 8.05 -10.91 -4.50
CA VAL A 64 6.61 -11.05 -4.74
C VAL A 64 5.87 -10.19 -3.73
N PRO A 65 4.98 -9.27 -4.18
CA PRO A 65 4.21 -8.42 -3.29
C PRO A 65 3.37 -9.23 -2.30
N ASN A 66 3.48 -8.89 -1.02
CA ASN A 66 2.59 -9.42 0.01
C ASN A 66 1.18 -8.81 -0.07
N PRO A 67 0.18 -9.33 0.67
CA PRO A 67 -1.19 -8.83 0.58
C PRO A 67 -1.37 -7.34 0.92
N TYR A 68 -0.57 -6.78 1.84
CA TYR A 68 -0.59 -5.35 2.12
C TYR A 68 -0.03 -4.54 0.94
N GLU A 69 1.09 -4.96 0.34
CA GLU A 69 1.66 -4.30 -0.84
C GLU A 69 0.67 -4.31 -2.02
N GLN A 70 -0.05 -5.42 -2.21
CA GLN A 70 -1.11 -5.53 -3.20
C GLN A 70 -2.26 -4.58 -2.89
N GLY A 71 -2.71 -4.52 -1.63
CA GLY A 71 -3.76 -3.61 -1.16
C GLY A 71 -3.41 -2.15 -1.43
N ILE A 72 -2.24 -1.69 -0.97
CA ILE A 72 -1.73 -0.33 -1.20
C ILE A 72 -1.68 -0.02 -2.70
N SER A 73 -1.18 -0.95 -3.52
CA SER A 73 -1.09 -0.77 -4.98
C SER A 73 -2.46 -0.64 -5.64
N ILE A 74 -3.43 -1.46 -5.24
CA ILE A 74 -4.80 -1.42 -5.77
C ILE A 74 -5.49 -0.12 -5.37
N LEU A 75 -5.33 0.32 -4.11
CA LEU A 75 -5.83 1.61 -3.65
C LEU A 75 -5.21 2.75 -4.46
N GLY A 76 -3.90 2.73 -4.69
CA GLY A 76 -3.24 3.71 -5.56
C GLY A 76 -3.77 3.73 -6.99
N GLN A 77 -4.06 2.57 -7.60
CA GLN A 77 -4.60 2.50 -8.96
C GLN A 77 -6.05 2.96 -9.07
N THR A 78 -6.82 2.85 -7.99
CA THR A 78 -8.27 3.09 -8.00
C THR A 78 -8.69 4.41 -7.37
N LEU A 79 -7.94 4.90 -6.38
CA LEU A 79 -8.32 6.06 -5.57
C LEU A 79 -7.46 7.31 -5.83
N SER A 80 -6.25 7.18 -6.39
CA SER A 80 -5.35 8.32 -6.60
C SER A 80 -5.95 9.47 -7.41
N LYS A 81 -6.86 9.16 -8.35
CA LYS A 81 -7.51 10.19 -9.18
C LYS A 81 -8.56 11.04 -8.43
N PHE A 82 -8.94 10.62 -7.23
CA PHE A 82 -9.95 11.30 -6.41
C PHE A 82 -9.34 12.04 -5.23
N ASP A 83 -8.04 11.86 -4.99
CA ASP A 83 -7.33 12.55 -3.92
C ASP A 83 -7.00 13.99 -4.35
N GLU A 84 -7.36 14.96 -3.52
CA GLU A 84 -7.30 16.38 -3.90
C GLU A 84 -5.86 16.92 -4.03
N ASP A 85 -4.96 16.47 -3.17
CA ASP A 85 -3.59 16.99 -3.06
C ASP A 85 -2.49 15.94 -3.26
N ASN A 86 -2.86 14.66 -3.41
CA ASN A 86 -1.95 13.52 -3.46
C ASN A 86 -1.10 13.37 -2.18
N LEU A 87 -1.54 13.94 -1.06
CA LEU A 87 -0.88 13.85 0.24
C LEU A 87 -1.65 12.84 1.10
N ILE A 88 -1.02 11.69 1.33
CA ILE A 88 -1.62 10.56 2.04
C ILE A 88 -1.00 10.43 3.44
N PRO A 89 -1.64 10.94 4.50
CA PRO A 89 -1.29 10.56 5.87
C PRO A 89 -1.30 9.04 6.02
N CYS A 90 -0.15 8.48 6.43
CA CYS A 90 0.05 7.04 6.58
C CYS A 90 0.47 6.71 8.00
N PHE A 91 -0.25 5.78 8.62
CA PHE A 91 -0.08 5.38 10.02
C PHE A 91 0.07 3.87 10.15
N GLY A 92 0.87 3.43 11.12
CA GLY A 92 0.92 2.05 11.58
C GLY A 92 0.41 1.90 13.00
N PHE A 93 -0.14 0.73 13.35
CA PHE A 93 -0.63 0.42 14.69
C PHE A 93 -0.48 -1.07 15.02
N GLY A 94 -0.54 -1.45 16.29
CA GLY A 94 -0.46 -2.85 16.73
C GLY A 94 0.97 -3.43 16.78
N ASP A 95 1.99 -2.62 16.50
CA ASP A 95 3.37 -3.00 16.75
C ASP A 95 3.72 -2.81 18.23
N ALA A 96 4.90 -3.26 18.64
CA ALA A 96 5.31 -3.21 20.04
C ALA A 96 5.55 -1.81 20.60
N SER A 97 5.60 -0.77 19.75
CA SER A 97 5.64 0.62 20.22
C SER A 97 4.24 1.19 20.49
N THR A 98 3.20 0.68 19.81
CA THR A 98 1.84 1.23 19.85
C THR A 98 0.81 0.37 20.59
N HIS A 99 0.97 -0.96 20.57
CA HIS A 99 0.00 -1.93 21.11
C HIS A 99 -1.44 -1.60 20.64
N ASP A 100 -2.40 -1.53 21.56
CA ASP A 100 -3.81 -1.25 21.30
C ASP A 100 -4.22 0.20 21.63
N GLN A 101 -3.26 1.08 21.94
CA GLN A 101 -3.54 2.44 22.43
C GLN A 101 -3.19 3.55 21.44
N ASP A 102 -2.15 3.35 20.63
CA ASP A 102 -1.55 4.43 19.84
C ASP A 102 -1.41 4.07 18.35
N VAL A 103 -1.02 5.06 17.55
CA VAL A 103 -0.56 4.90 16.17
C VAL A 103 0.80 5.59 16.01
N PHE A 104 1.61 5.13 15.06
CA PHE A 104 2.84 5.83 14.66
C PHE A 104 2.72 6.35 13.23
N CYS A 105 3.25 7.54 12.98
CA CYS A 105 3.35 8.10 11.64
C CYS A 105 4.46 7.40 10.84
N PHE A 106 4.25 7.20 9.54
CA PHE A 106 5.27 6.62 8.66
C PHE A 106 6.57 7.45 8.62
N TYR A 107 6.45 8.76 8.78
CA TYR A 107 7.57 9.69 8.85
C TYR A 107 7.65 10.38 10.22
N PRO A 108 8.85 10.55 10.81
CA PRO A 108 9.04 11.15 12.14
C PRO A 108 8.62 12.62 12.25
N ASP A 109 8.65 13.36 11.14
CA ASP A 109 8.18 14.75 11.05
C ASP A 109 6.68 14.85 10.75
N GLU A 110 5.95 13.74 10.86
CA GLU A 110 4.51 13.61 10.64
C GLU A 110 4.04 14.04 9.25
N ARG A 111 4.98 14.15 8.29
CA ARG A 111 4.62 14.50 6.92
C ARG A 111 3.81 13.38 6.25
N PRO A 112 2.83 13.72 5.41
CA PRO A 112 2.13 12.75 4.58
C PRO A 112 3.07 12.15 3.52
N CYS A 113 2.69 10.99 3.00
CA CYS A 113 3.30 10.42 1.80
C CYS A 113 2.81 11.16 0.56
N ASN A 114 3.68 11.39 -0.42
CA ASN A 114 3.35 11.88 -1.74
C ASN A 114 2.80 10.72 -2.60
N GLY A 115 1.51 10.46 -2.40
CA GLY A 115 0.74 9.42 -3.06
C GLY A 115 1.04 8.01 -2.56
N PHE A 116 0.26 7.05 -3.08
CA PHE A 116 0.39 5.63 -2.73
C PHE A 116 1.72 5.00 -3.15
N SER A 117 2.43 5.59 -4.12
CA SER A 117 3.76 5.11 -4.52
C SER A 117 4.76 5.27 -3.37
N GLU A 118 4.81 6.47 -2.75
CA GLU A 118 5.69 6.70 -1.59
C GLU A 118 5.20 5.91 -0.37
N ALA A 119 3.89 5.79 -0.17
CA ALA A 119 3.34 4.97 0.91
C ALA A 119 3.79 3.50 0.81
N LEU A 120 3.82 2.93 -0.40
CA LEU A 120 4.29 1.56 -0.64
C LEU A 120 5.80 1.41 -0.40
N GLU A 121 6.60 2.35 -0.89
CA GLU A 121 8.04 2.37 -0.66
C GLU A 121 8.35 2.44 0.84
N ARG A 122 7.71 3.39 1.53
CA ARG A 122 7.90 3.59 2.95
C ARG A 122 7.44 2.41 3.80
N TYR A 123 6.33 1.77 3.42
CA TYR A 123 5.91 0.50 4.04
C TYR A 123 7.01 -0.56 3.97
N ARG A 124 7.63 -0.77 2.80
CA ARG A 124 8.69 -1.77 2.62
C ARG A 124 9.94 -1.45 3.45
N GLU A 125 10.25 -0.17 3.64
CA GLU A 125 11.36 0.27 4.51
C GLU A 125 11.07 0.02 5.99
N LEU A 126 9.84 0.27 6.44
CA LEU A 126 9.48 0.17 7.86
C LEU A 126 9.38 -1.27 8.34
N VAL A 127 8.74 -2.14 7.56
CA VAL A 127 8.40 -3.52 7.96
C VAL A 127 9.56 -4.30 8.59
N PRO A 128 10.79 -4.32 8.03
CA PRO A 128 11.91 -5.07 8.61
C PRO A 128 12.36 -4.58 10.00
N HIS A 129 11.98 -3.36 10.38
CA HIS A 129 12.38 -2.73 11.64
C HIS A 129 11.27 -2.75 12.71
N LEU A 130 10.06 -3.19 12.35
CA LEU A 130 8.93 -3.26 13.28
C LEU A 130 8.91 -4.60 14.02
N ARG A 131 8.50 -4.55 15.29
CA ARG A 131 8.21 -5.75 16.08
C ARG A 131 6.71 -5.91 16.21
N LEU A 132 6.13 -6.89 15.52
CA LEU A 132 4.69 -7.12 15.55
C LEU A 132 4.22 -7.52 16.96
N ALA A 133 3.13 -6.92 17.44
CA ALA A 133 2.60 -7.13 18.79
C ALA A 133 1.06 -7.20 18.80
N GLY A 134 0.39 -6.44 19.65
CA GLY A 134 -1.06 -6.45 19.80
C GLY A 134 -1.46 -5.81 21.10
#